data_AF-A0A2G6PLC3-F1
#
_entry.id   AF-A0A2G6PLC3-F1
#
_cell.length_a   1.000
_cell.length_b   1.000
_cell.length_c   1.000
_cell.angle_alpha   90.00
_cell.angle_beta   90.00
_cell.angle_gamma   90.00
#
_symmetry.space_group_name_H-M   'P 1'
#
loop_
_entity.id
_entity.type
_entity.pdbx_description
1 polymer ?
#
loop_
_entity_poly.entity_id
_entity_poly.type
_entity_poly.pdbx_seq_one_letter_code
_entity_poly.pdbx_strand_id
1 'polypeptide(L)'
;MADQIYKKDRLKDYGIWYYLRYYPSKNKLREKLLLKSNNNFELSDEVINDMKNIINEEEVLKSKIRMFLDRNKNVSYIKNNLRQKKFDLEMINNILSSDFFIEEKCLLKKSFVLKKVLDYKLKGKSILYIRNRLIDRPIDRGLVEECIKEIFVDGELEQIKMEFDKIKNKYPKEKCIQKLITKGFIYSQIKEVVEL
;
A
#
# COMPACT_ATOMS: atom_id res chain seq x y z
N MET A 1 -36.79 17.32 28.08
CA MET A 1 -36.79 15.92 27.61
C MET A 1 -37.05 15.80 26.10
N ALA A 2 -38.16 16.30 25.55
CA ALA A 2 -38.46 16.18 24.10
C ALA A 2 -37.40 16.78 23.15
N ASP A 3 -36.80 17.94 23.47
CA ASP A 3 -35.77 18.57 22.64
C ASP A 3 -34.44 17.78 22.61
N GLN A 4 -34.10 17.07 23.69
CA GLN A 4 -32.92 16.20 23.74
C GLN A 4 -33.13 14.92 22.90
N ILE A 5 -34.34 14.34 22.95
CA ILE A 5 -34.72 13.17 22.13
C ILE A 5 -34.65 13.53 20.64
N TYR A 6 -35.25 14.66 20.25
CA TYR A 6 -35.22 15.12 18.85
C TYR A 6 -33.81 15.46 18.33
N LYS A 7 -32.90 15.90 19.21
CA LYS A 7 -31.48 16.11 18.86
C LYS A 7 -30.75 14.78 18.66
N LYS A 8 -31.02 13.77 19.49
CA LYS A 8 -30.44 12.43 19.36
C LYS A 8 -30.88 11.74 18.08
N ASP A 9 -32.18 11.76 17.76
CA ASP A 9 -32.70 11.11 16.56
C ASP A 9 -32.11 11.70 15.28
N ARG A 10 -32.03 13.04 15.18
CA ARG A 10 -31.37 13.70 14.04
C ARG A 10 -29.89 13.36 13.92
N LEU A 11 -29.18 13.22 15.04
CA LEU A 11 -27.78 12.81 15.04
C LEU A 11 -27.63 11.36 14.59
N LYS A 12 -28.55 10.48 15.00
CA LYS A 12 -28.63 9.08 14.56
C LYS A 12 -28.92 8.96 13.07
N ASP A 13 -29.90 9.70 12.55
CA ASP A 13 -30.21 9.73 11.11
C ASP A 13 -29.00 10.15 10.29
N TYR A 14 -28.30 11.20 10.74
CA TYR A 14 -27.04 11.62 10.13
C TYR A 14 -25.97 10.53 10.21
N GLY A 15 -25.85 9.85 11.35
CA GLY A 15 -24.92 8.73 11.55
C GLY A 15 -25.17 7.59 10.58
N ILE A 16 -26.44 7.17 10.45
CA ILE A 16 -26.87 6.10 9.54
C ILE A 16 -26.57 6.51 8.09
N TRP A 17 -27.00 7.71 7.68
CA TRP A 17 -26.72 8.23 6.34
C TRP A 17 -25.22 8.25 6.03
N TYR A 18 -24.41 8.79 6.96
CA TYR A 18 -22.97 8.90 6.77
C TYR A 18 -22.30 7.52 6.70
N TYR A 19 -22.73 6.59 7.55
CA TYR A 19 -22.21 5.22 7.56
C TYR A 19 -22.52 4.50 6.24
N LEU A 20 -23.77 4.52 5.78
CA LEU A 20 -24.18 3.87 4.53
C LEU A 20 -23.57 4.52 3.29
N ARG A 21 -23.30 5.83 3.33
CA ARG A 21 -22.69 6.54 2.20
C ARG A 21 -21.20 6.27 2.05
N TYR A 22 -20.47 6.17 3.16
CA TYR A 22 -18.99 6.19 3.14
C TYR A 22 -18.32 4.91 3.68
N TYR A 23 -19.06 4.07 4.40
CA TYR A 23 -18.55 2.91 5.12
C TYR A 23 -17.25 3.23 5.88
N PRO A 24 -17.30 4.19 6.83
CA PRO A 24 -16.16 4.58 7.66
C PRO A 24 -15.85 3.51 8.72
N SER A 25 -14.69 3.63 9.38
CA SER A 25 -14.45 2.93 10.63
C SER A 25 -15.37 3.46 11.74
N LYS A 26 -15.59 2.69 12.81
CA LYS A 26 -16.37 3.10 13.98
C LYS A 26 -15.77 4.36 14.61
N ASN A 27 -14.44 4.41 14.74
CA ASN A 27 -13.73 5.57 15.26
C ASN A 27 -13.93 6.81 14.38
N LYS A 28 -13.91 6.64 13.05
CA LYS A 28 -14.11 7.74 12.12
C LYS A 28 -15.54 8.25 12.13
N LEU A 29 -16.51 7.35 12.29
CA LEU A 29 -17.92 7.72 12.49
C LEU A 29 -18.09 8.51 13.79
N ARG A 30 -17.51 8.04 14.90
CA ARG A 30 -17.53 8.73 16.20
C ARG A 30 -16.96 10.14 16.10
N GLU A 31 -15.81 10.34 15.43
CA GLU A 31 -15.27 11.69 15.16
C GLU A 31 -16.29 12.60 14.44
N LYS A 32 -17.04 12.06 13.48
CA LYS A 32 -18.04 12.83 12.73
C LYS A 32 -19.29 13.15 13.55
N LEU A 33 -19.72 12.24 14.41
CA LEU A 33 -20.83 12.47 15.34
C LEU A 33 -20.45 13.51 16.39
N LEU A 34 -19.25 13.42 16.96
CA LEU A 34 -18.71 14.41 17.91
C LEU A 34 -18.71 15.83 17.33
N LEU A 35 -18.22 15.99 16.10
CA LEU A 35 -18.24 17.28 15.43
C LEU A 35 -19.67 17.80 15.20
N LYS A 36 -20.61 16.90 14.92
CA LYS A 36 -22.02 17.25 14.66
C LYS A 36 -22.80 17.54 15.94
N SER A 37 -22.34 17.02 17.08
CA SER A 37 -22.94 17.16 18.41
C SER A 37 -22.27 18.23 19.29
N ASN A 38 -21.42 19.09 18.70
CA ASN A 38 -20.63 20.11 19.41
C ASN A 38 -19.75 19.52 20.52
N ASN A 39 -19.05 18.42 20.21
CA ASN A 39 -18.18 17.66 21.12
C ASN A 39 -18.89 17.03 22.31
N ASN A 40 -20.18 16.70 22.18
CA ASN A 40 -20.88 15.92 23.19
C ASN A 40 -20.55 14.43 23.03
N PHE A 41 -19.65 13.93 23.90
CA PHE A 41 -19.18 12.55 23.89
C PHE A 41 -20.27 11.54 24.24
N GLU A 42 -21.02 11.80 25.31
CA GLU A 42 -22.11 10.93 25.77
C GLU A 42 -23.14 10.70 24.66
N LEU A 43 -23.62 11.79 24.06
CA LEU A 43 -24.62 11.73 22.99
C LEU A 43 -24.08 10.97 21.75
N SER A 44 -22.81 11.17 21.42
CA SER A 44 -22.20 10.50 20.27
C SER A 44 -22.03 9.00 20.52
N ASP A 45 -21.65 8.61 21.73
CA ASP A 45 -21.49 7.21 22.13
C ASP A 45 -22.82 6.48 22.22
N GLU A 46 -23.86 7.15 22.74
CA GLU A 46 -25.22 6.63 22.70
C GLU A 46 -25.68 6.34 21.27
N VAL A 47 -25.47 7.28 20.34
CA VAL A 47 -25.84 7.08 18.93
C VAL A 47 -25.05 5.92 18.31
N ILE A 48 -23.75 5.80 18.58
CA ILE A 48 -22.94 4.67 18.11
C ILE A 48 -23.48 3.35 18.65
N ASN A 49 -23.88 3.29 19.93
CA ASN A 49 -24.44 2.10 20.55
C ASN A 49 -25.82 1.75 19.98
N ASP A 50 -26.67 2.73 19.71
CA ASP A 50 -27.96 2.55 19.03
C ASP A 50 -27.80 2.01 17.60
N MET A 51 -26.65 2.29 16.98
CA MET A 51 -26.30 1.83 15.62
C MET A 51 -25.49 0.52 15.60
N LYS A 52 -25.26 -0.14 16.75
CA LYS A 52 -24.35 -1.31 16.83
C LYS A 52 -24.71 -2.44 15.86
N ASN A 53 -25.99 -2.65 15.58
CA ASN A 53 -26.48 -3.69 14.67
C ASN A 53 -26.36 -3.30 13.18
N ILE A 54 -26.12 -2.01 12.89
CA ILE A 54 -25.93 -1.46 11.54
C ILE A 54 -24.43 -1.41 11.22
N ILE A 55 -23.61 -1.06 12.20
CA ILE A 55 -22.16 -0.91 12.05
C ILE A 55 -21.52 -2.29 11.96
N ASN A 56 -21.18 -2.71 10.75
CA ASN A 56 -20.35 -3.88 10.49
C ASN A 56 -18.96 -3.45 10.04
N GLU A 57 -18.10 -3.12 11.01
CA GLU A 57 -16.74 -2.65 10.72
C GLU A 57 -15.87 -3.74 10.09
N GLU A 58 -16.10 -5.01 10.46
CA GLU A 58 -15.32 -6.15 9.99
C GLU A 58 -15.52 -6.40 8.49
N GLU A 59 -16.77 -6.47 8.02
CA GLU A 59 -17.06 -6.67 6.60
C GLU A 59 -16.62 -5.47 5.75
N VAL A 60 -16.77 -4.26 6.28
CA VAL A 60 -16.24 -3.05 5.64
C VAL A 60 -14.72 -3.15 5.48
N LEU A 61 -14.02 -3.62 6.52
CA LEU A 61 -12.57 -3.78 6.51
C LEU A 61 -12.13 -4.86 5.51
N LYS A 62 -12.78 -6.03 5.52
CA LYS A 62 -12.55 -7.12 4.54
C LYS A 62 -12.73 -6.65 3.11
N SER A 63 -13.82 -5.93 2.83
CA SER A 63 -14.11 -5.38 1.50
C SER A 63 -13.02 -4.40 1.04
N LYS A 64 -12.58 -3.49 1.92
CA LYS A 64 -11.48 -2.57 1.59
C LYS A 64 -10.15 -3.30 1.35
N ILE A 65 -9.84 -4.33 2.14
CA ILE A 65 -8.64 -5.16 1.93
C ILE A 65 -8.70 -5.86 0.58
N ARG A 66 -9.81 -6.54 0.24
CA ARG A 66 -10.02 -7.17 -1.09
C ARG A 66 -9.77 -6.18 -2.23
N MET A 67 -10.40 -5.00 -2.16
CA MET A 67 -10.21 -3.95 -3.17
C MET A 67 -8.73 -3.54 -3.32
N PHE A 68 -7.97 -3.48 -2.23
CA PHE A 68 -6.54 -3.16 -2.32
C PHE A 68 -5.71 -4.31 -2.91
N LEU A 69 -6.03 -5.55 -2.56
CA LEU A 69 -5.38 -6.73 -3.11
C LEU A 69 -5.66 -6.87 -4.61
N ASP A 70 -6.89 -6.60 -5.06
CA ASP A 70 -7.25 -6.59 -6.47
C ASP A 70 -6.46 -5.55 -7.26
N ARG A 71 -6.12 -4.44 -6.61
CA ARG A 71 -5.24 -3.38 -7.14
C ARG A 71 -3.75 -3.66 -6.92
N ASN A 72 -3.39 -4.87 -6.49
CA ASN A 72 -2.03 -5.33 -6.20
C ASN A 72 -1.27 -4.38 -5.24
N LYS A 73 -1.97 -3.84 -4.23
CA LYS A 73 -1.32 -3.11 -3.15
C LYS A 73 -0.65 -4.09 -2.18
N ASN A 74 0.53 -3.74 -1.70
CA ASN A 74 1.26 -4.55 -0.73
C ASN A 74 0.66 -4.39 0.68
N VAL A 75 1.06 -5.30 1.57
CA VAL A 75 0.52 -5.38 2.94
C VAL A 75 0.84 -4.11 3.72
N SER A 76 2.07 -3.59 3.61
CA SER A 76 2.48 -2.35 4.25
C SER A 76 1.59 -1.16 3.87
N TYR A 77 1.25 -1.02 2.58
CA TYR A 77 0.35 0.01 2.09
C TYR A 77 -1.06 -0.16 2.66
N ILE A 78 -1.58 -1.39 2.64
CA ILE A 78 -2.92 -1.70 3.16
C ILE A 78 -3.04 -1.30 4.62
N LYS A 79 -2.10 -1.76 5.47
CA LYS A 79 -2.07 -1.43 6.90
C LYS A 79 -2.01 0.07 7.13
N ASN A 80 -1.09 0.77 6.46
CA ASN A 80 -0.94 2.22 6.63
C ASN A 80 -2.19 2.99 6.18
N ASN A 81 -2.80 2.63 5.05
CA ASN A 81 -4.00 3.30 4.57
C ASN A 81 -5.21 3.09 5.50
N LEU A 82 -5.39 1.86 6.01
CA LEU A 82 -6.50 1.53 6.90
C LEU A 82 -6.34 2.20 8.28
N ARG A 83 -5.11 2.27 8.81
CA ARG A 83 -4.80 3.03 10.04
C ARG A 83 -5.11 4.52 9.87
N GLN A 84 -4.75 5.13 8.74
CA GLN A 84 -5.10 6.53 8.44
C GLN A 84 -6.61 6.74 8.38
N LYS A 85 -7.37 5.72 7.98
CA LYS A 85 -8.84 5.68 8.02
C LYS A 85 -9.41 5.32 9.39
N LYS A 86 -8.57 5.26 10.44
CA LYS A 86 -8.93 5.02 11.84
C LYS A 86 -9.54 3.64 12.10
N PHE A 87 -9.20 2.63 11.29
CA PHE A 87 -9.46 1.23 11.66
C PHE A 87 -8.47 0.80 12.74
N ASP A 88 -8.93 -0.06 13.63
CA ASP A 88 -8.10 -0.63 14.69
C ASP A 88 -6.98 -1.51 14.09
N LEU A 89 -5.77 -1.40 14.64
CA LEU A 89 -4.61 -2.10 14.10
C LEU A 89 -4.64 -3.60 14.39
N GLU A 90 -5.13 -3.99 15.56
CA GLU A 90 -5.27 -5.39 15.93
C GLU A 90 -6.29 -6.06 15.02
N MET A 91 -7.42 -5.42 14.79
CA MET A 91 -8.45 -5.88 13.85
C MET A 91 -7.91 -6.01 12.41
N ILE A 92 -7.13 -5.02 11.93
CA ILE A 92 -6.48 -5.08 10.62
C ILE A 92 -5.57 -6.31 10.54
N ASN A 93 -4.73 -6.52 11.55
CA ASN A 93 -3.78 -7.64 11.56
C ASN A 93 -4.51 -8.98 11.62
N ASN A 94 -5.53 -9.10 12.47
CA ASN A 94 -6.31 -10.32 12.63
C ASN A 94 -6.96 -10.71 11.31
N ILE A 95 -7.68 -9.80 10.65
CA ILE A 95 -8.33 -10.09 9.36
C ILE A 95 -7.30 -10.46 8.28
N LEU A 96 -6.17 -9.75 8.22
CA LEU A 96 -5.13 -10.07 7.25
C LEU A 96 -4.54 -11.47 7.48
N SER A 97 -4.28 -11.86 8.72
CA SER A 97 -3.73 -13.18 9.03
C SER A 97 -4.77 -14.28 8.88
N SER A 98 -6.01 -14.10 9.36
CA SER A 98 -7.05 -15.14 9.35
C SER A 98 -7.72 -15.35 7.99
N ASP A 99 -8.09 -14.28 7.29
CA ASP A 99 -8.94 -14.36 6.10
C ASP A 99 -8.12 -14.32 4.81
N PHE A 100 -6.95 -13.69 4.86
CA PHE A 100 -6.08 -13.50 3.70
C PHE A 100 -4.75 -14.26 3.81
N PHE A 101 -4.48 -14.93 4.94
CA PHE A 101 -3.32 -15.80 5.15
C PHE A 101 -1.99 -15.15 4.74
N ILE A 102 -1.81 -13.87 5.12
CA ILE A 102 -0.67 -13.08 4.65
C ILE A 102 0.69 -13.62 5.12
N GLU A 103 0.72 -14.47 6.14
CA GLU A 103 1.95 -15.10 6.64
C GLU A 103 2.34 -16.33 5.82
N GLU A 104 1.37 -16.98 5.19
CA GLU A 104 1.54 -18.25 4.48
C GLU A 104 1.48 -18.10 2.95
N LYS A 105 0.94 -16.99 2.43
CA LYS A 105 0.71 -16.80 1.00
C LYS A 105 1.31 -15.51 0.45
N CYS A 106 1.99 -15.65 -0.69
CA CYS A 106 2.30 -14.53 -1.55
C CYS A 106 0.99 -13.98 -2.14
N LEU A 107 0.73 -12.69 -1.92
CA LEU A 107 -0.49 -12.02 -2.39
C LEU A 107 -0.30 -11.33 -3.74
N LEU A 108 0.94 -11.30 -4.23
CA LEU A 108 1.28 -10.69 -5.50
C LEU A 108 0.86 -11.63 -6.64
N LYS A 109 0.29 -11.06 -7.70
CA LYS A 109 -0.02 -11.79 -8.93
C LYS A 109 1.18 -11.77 -9.87
N LYS A 110 1.59 -12.93 -10.41
CA LYS A 110 2.73 -13.04 -11.34
C LYS A 110 2.65 -12.03 -12.49
N SER A 111 1.49 -11.93 -13.14
CA SER A 111 1.26 -10.98 -14.25
C SER A 111 1.48 -9.52 -13.86
N PHE A 112 1.10 -9.12 -12.65
CA PHE A 112 1.35 -7.78 -12.14
C PHE A 112 2.84 -7.54 -11.88
N VAL A 113 3.51 -8.51 -11.27
CA VAL A 113 4.94 -8.42 -10.98
C VAL A 113 5.74 -8.33 -12.26
N LEU A 114 5.50 -9.20 -13.25
CA LEU A 114 6.13 -9.14 -14.57
C LEU A 114 5.97 -7.77 -15.22
N LYS A 115 4.73 -7.25 -15.29
CA LYS A 115 4.47 -5.91 -15.84
C LYS A 115 5.29 -4.84 -15.11
N LYS A 116 5.37 -4.89 -13.77
CA LYS A 116 6.14 -3.91 -12.99
C LYS A 116 7.64 -4.03 -13.17
N VAL A 117 8.18 -5.23 -13.23
CA VAL A 117 9.60 -5.47 -13.51
C VAL A 117 9.95 -4.90 -14.89
N LEU A 118 9.11 -5.15 -15.90
CA LEU A 118 9.29 -4.61 -17.25
C LEU A 118 9.20 -3.08 -17.28
N ASP A 119 8.20 -2.48 -16.62
CA ASP A 119 8.10 -1.02 -16.46
C ASP A 119 9.37 -0.41 -15.84
N TYR A 120 9.98 -1.10 -14.87
CA TYR A 120 11.21 -0.64 -14.23
C TYR A 120 12.45 -0.82 -15.10
N LYS A 121 12.54 -1.93 -15.85
CA LYS A 121 13.57 -2.17 -16.86
C LYS A 121 13.58 -1.04 -17.90
N LEU A 122 12.42 -0.72 -18.46
CA LEU A 122 12.26 0.37 -19.43
C LEU A 122 12.64 1.75 -18.85
N LYS A 123 12.50 1.94 -17.54
CA LYS A 123 12.90 3.16 -16.82
C LYS A 123 14.37 3.20 -16.41
N GLY A 124 15.18 2.23 -16.83
CA GLY A 124 16.61 2.20 -16.51
C GLY A 124 16.87 1.94 -15.03
N LYS A 125 16.03 1.16 -14.35
CA LYS A 125 16.21 0.77 -12.94
C LYS A 125 16.94 -0.56 -12.81
N SER A 126 17.87 -0.66 -11.86
CA SER A 126 18.64 -1.87 -11.61
C SER A 126 17.80 -3.00 -11.02
N ILE A 127 18.32 -4.22 -11.10
CA ILE A 127 17.67 -5.38 -10.48
C ILE A 127 17.56 -5.17 -8.95
N LEU A 128 18.61 -4.65 -8.32
CA LEU A 128 18.61 -4.36 -6.88
C LEU A 128 17.52 -3.36 -6.50
N TYR A 129 17.34 -2.30 -7.30
CA TYR A 129 16.26 -1.35 -7.08
C TYR A 129 14.89 -2.03 -7.16
N ILE A 130 14.69 -2.90 -8.16
CA ILE A 130 13.42 -3.62 -8.37
C ILE A 130 13.13 -4.55 -7.19
N ARG A 131 14.13 -5.33 -6.72
CA ARG A 131 14.02 -6.18 -5.52
C ARG A 131 13.56 -5.38 -4.31
N ASN A 132 14.27 -4.30 -4.00
CA ASN A 132 13.98 -3.45 -2.85
C ASN A 132 12.60 -2.76 -2.94
N ARG A 133 12.03 -2.64 -4.15
CA ARG A 133 10.72 -2.03 -4.35
C ARG A 133 9.56 -3.01 -4.36
N LEU A 134 9.77 -4.24 -4.85
CA LEU A 134 8.70 -5.21 -5.04
C LEU A 134 8.64 -6.26 -3.91
N ILE A 135 9.75 -6.51 -3.22
CA ILE A 135 9.79 -7.44 -2.08
C ILE A 135 9.44 -6.66 -0.80
N ASP A 136 8.17 -6.66 -0.44
CA ASP A 136 7.68 -6.11 0.84
C ASP A 136 7.85 -7.12 1.98
N ARG A 137 7.62 -8.41 1.69
CA ARG A 137 7.72 -9.50 2.68
C ARG A 137 8.65 -10.61 2.17
N PRO A 138 9.28 -11.39 3.08
CA PRO A 138 10.13 -12.52 2.69
C PRO A 138 9.44 -13.52 1.77
N ILE A 139 8.15 -13.78 1.98
CA ILE A 139 7.35 -14.72 1.17
C ILE A 139 7.14 -14.25 -0.28
N ASP A 140 7.21 -12.94 -0.53
CA ASP A 140 7.05 -12.37 -1.87
C ASP A 140 8.33 -12.59 -2.72
N ARG A 141 9.47 -12.86 -2.08
CA ARG A 141 10.79 -12.97 -2.73
C ARG A 141 10.79 -14.00 -3.86
N GLY A 142 10.25 -15.20 -3.63
CA GLY A 142 10.30 -16.28 -4.61
C GLY A 142 9.71 -15.86 -5.96
N LEU A 143 8.48 -15.32 -5.94
CA LEU A 143 7.79 -14.86 -7.14
C LEU A 143 8.49 -13.66 -7.80
N VAL A 144 8.98 -12.71 -6.99
CA VAL A 144 9.66 -11.52 -7.54
C VAL A 144 10.97 -11.91 -8.23
N GLU A 145 11.78 -12.78 -7.63
CA GLU A 145 13.03 -13.26 -8.24
C GLU A 145 12.76 -14.06 -9.51
N GLU A 146 11.70 -14.90 -9.54
CA GLU A 146 11.27 -15.60 -10.74
C GLU A 146 10.96 -14.62 -11.89
N CYS A 147 10.15 -13.59 -11.62
CA CYS A 147 9.80 -12.57 -12.62
C CYS A 147 10.99 -11.73 -13.07
N ILE A 148 11.93 -11.44 -12.17
CA ILE A 148 13.17 -10.74 -12.50
C ILE A 148 14.01 -11.58 -13.46
N LYS A 149 14.21 -12.87 -13.16
CA LYS A 149 14.98 -13.78 -14.03
C LYS A 149 14.35 -13.92 -15.42
N GLU A 150 13.03 -13.96 -15.49
CA GLU A 150 12.28 -14.02 -16.76
C GLU A 150 12.52 -12.78 -17.65
N ILE A 151 12.72 -11.60 -17.05
CA ILE A 151 12.87 -10.33 -17.79
C ILE A 151 14.34 -9.92 -17.97
N PHE A 152 15.21 -10.30 -17.04
CA PHE A 152 16.66 -10.02 -17.03
C PHE A 152 17.46 -11.30 -17.28
N VAL A 153 17.10 -12.04 -18.34
CA VAL A 153 17.75 -13.31 -18.71
C VAL A 153 19.27 -13.13 -18.86
N ASP A 154 19.68 -12.05 -19.51
CA ASP A 154 21.09 -11.72 -19.78
C ASP A 154 21.72 -10.78 -18.73
N GLY A 155 21.05 -10.60 -17.59
CA GLY A 155 21.45 -9.65 -16.55
C GLY A 155 21.15 -8.19 -16.91
N GLU A 156 21.95 -7.26 -16.37
CA GLU A 156 21.69 -5.80 -16.46
C GLU A 156 22.79 -5.00 -17.20
N LEU A 157 23.76 -5.67 -17.83
CA LEU A 157 24.90 -5.02 -18.50
C LEU A 157 24.48 -4.08 -19.64
N GLU A 158 23.58 -4.55 -20.52
CA GLU A 158 23.06 -3.71 -21.61
C GLU A 158 22.38 -2.45 -21.09
N GLN A 159 21.65 -2.58 -19.98
CA GLN A 159 20.93 -1.47 -19.38
C GLN A 159 21.87 -0.47 -18.71
N ILE A 160 22.96 -0.95 -18.08
CA ILE A 160 24.05 -0.09 -17.60
C ILE A 160 24.65 0.69 -18.77
N LYS A 161 24.93 0.03 -19.89
CA LYS A 161 25.48 0.67 -21.10
C LYS A 161 24.56 1.75 -21.65
N MET A 162 23.27 1.46 -21.81
CA MET A 162 22.27 2.43 -22.25
C MET A 162 22.17 3.64 -21.31
N GLU A 163 22.20 3.42 -20.00
CA GLU A 163 22.13 4.52 -19.03
C GLU A 163 23.43 5.33 -18.97
N PHE A 164 24.58 4.69 -19.14
CA PHE A 164 25.88 5.35 -19.26
C PHE A 164 25.94 6.22 -20.52
N ASP A 165 25.52 5.70 -21.67
CA ASP A 165 25.51 6.43 -22.94
C ASP A 165 24.67 7.72 -22.90
N LYS A 166 23.60 7.73 -22.10
CA LYS A 166 22.76 8.93 -21.88
C LYS A 166 23.47 10.05 -21.10
N ILE A 167 24.47 9.72 -20.29
CA ILE A 167 25.10 10.64 -19.35
C ILE A 167 26.59 10.90 -19.61
N LYS A 168 27.27 10.04 -20.39
CA LYS A 168 28.73 10.09 -20.61
C LYS A 168 29.23 11.40 -21.21
N ASN A 169 28.44 12.03 -22.09
CA ASN A 169 28.80 13.31 -22.70
C ASN A 169 28.44 14.52 -21.83
N LYS A 170 27.70 14.32 -20.72
CA LYS A 170 27.21 15.39 -19.85
C LYS A 170 28.04 15.54 -18.57
N TYR A 171 28.76 14.50 -18.17
CA TYR A 171 29.47 14.48 -16.90
C TYR A 171 30.81 13.73 -17.01
N PRO A 172 31.80 14.05 -16.17
CA PRO A 172 33.01 13.24 -16.03
C PRO A 172 32.70 11.79 -15.64
N LYS A 173 33.65 10.88 -15.90
CA LYS A 173 33.51 9.42 -15.70
C LYS A 173 33.12 9.08 -14.26
N GLU A 174 33.75 9.69 -13.26
CA GLU A 174 33.49 9.47 -11.84
C GLU A 174 32.05 9.84 -11.47
N LYS A 175 31.55 10.96 -12.01
CA LYS A 175 30.19 11.43 -11.78
C LYS A 175 29.16 10.56 -12.50
N CYS A 176 29.50 9.99 -13.65
CA CYS A 176 28.67 8.99 -14.31
C CYS A 176 28.54 7.73 -13.46
N ILE A 177 29.65 7.21 -12.93
CA ILE A 177 29.68 6.05 -12.03
C ILE A 177 28.82 6.30 -10.79
N GLN A 178 29.00 7.44 -10.12
CA GLN A 178 28.17 7.80 -8.96
C GLN A 178 26.68 7.80 -9.31
N LYS A 179 26.29 8.37 -10.45
CA LYS A 179 24.89 8.36 -10.91
C LYS A 179 24.37 6.95 -11.16
N LEU A 180 25.15 6.04 -11.74
CA LEU A 180 24.76 4.65 -11.92
C LEU A 180 24.61 3.91 -10.58
N ILE A 181 25.51 4.15 -9.63
CA ILE A 181 25.39 3.61 -8.26
C ILE A 181 24.11 4.10 -7.59
N THR A 182 23.75 5.39 -7.71
CA THR A 182 22.48 5.91 -7.14
C THR A 182 21.24 5.30 -7.78
N LYS A 183 21.35 4.73 -8.99
CA LYS A 183 20.28 3.94 -9.62
C LYS A 183 20.22 2.49 -9.13
N GLY A 184 21.21 2.07 -8.34
CA GLY A 184 21.31 0.76 -7.70
C GLY A 184 22.08 -0.28 -8.50
N PHE A 185 22.86 0.12 -9.52
CA PHE A 185 23.72 -0.81 -10.27
C PHE A 185 24.95 -1.17 -9.43
N ILE A 186 25.43 -2.42 -9.57
CA ILE A 186 26.58 -2.91 -8.81
C ILE A 186 27.88 -2.37 -9.44
N TYR A 187 28.82 -1.94 -8.61
CA TYR A 187 30.06 -1.33 -9.08
C TYR A 187 30.90 -2.22 -10.00
N SER A 188 30.97 -3.54 -9.74
CA SER A 188 31.68 -4.48 -10.61
C SER A 188 31.14 -4.47 -12.04
N GLN A 189 29.81 -4.54 -12.20
CA GLN A 189 29.17 -4.48 -13.52
C GLN A 189 29.31 -3.11 -14.19
N ILE A 190 29.33 -2.03 -13.40
CA ILE A 190 29.61 -0.69 -13.94
C ILE A 190 31.03 -0.63 -14.51
N LYS A 191 32.03 -1.19 -13.81
CA LYS A 191 33.42 -1.22 -14.30
C LYS A 191 33.54 -1.89 -15.66
N GLU A 192 32.88 -3.04 -15.82
CA GLU A 192 32.87 -3.81 -17.07
C GLU A 192 32.38 -2.97 -18.26
N VAL A 193 31.38 -2.10 -18.04
CA VAL A 193 30.79 -1.27 -19.11
C VAL A 193 31.55 0.02 -19.36
N VAL A 194 32.11 0.63 -18.32
CA VAL A 194 32.77 1.94 -18.41
C VAL A 194 34.27 1.79 -18.75
N GLU A 195 34.74 0.57 -19.06
CA GLU A 195 36.15 0.23 -19.32
C GLU A 195 37.05 0.80 -18.21
N LEU A 196 36.87 0.27 -17.00
CA LEU A 196 37.77 0.50 -15.88
C LEU A 196 38.72 -0.66 -15.68
#